data_AF-A0A1V6MKY8-F1
#
_entry.id   AF-A0A1V6MKY8-F1
#
_cell.length_a   1.000
_cell.length_b   1.000
_cell.length_c   1.000
_cell.angle_alpha   90.00
_cell.angle_beta   90.00
_cell.angle_gamma   90.00
#
_symmetry.space_group_name_H-M   'P 1'
#
loop_
_entity.id
_entity.type
_entity.pdbx_description
1 polymer ?
#
loop_
_entity_poly.entity_id
_entity_poly.type
_entity_poly.pdbx_seq_one_letter_code
_entity_poly.pdbx_strand_id
1 'polypeptide(L)' 'MSASEHEDWPDALEALSALPADARALVWVRRTDGRSREAVGWLVNAFRRADGVILVDGATGDPAALDATGVHRLHVIRYR' A
#
# COMPACT_ATOMS: atom_id res chain seq x y z
N MET A 1 -7.46 13.79 6.09
CA MET A 1 -6.81 12.47 6.12
C MET A 1 -7.93 11.44 6.18
N SER A 2 -7.88 10.42 5.33
CA SER A 2 -8.85 9.32 5.30
C SER A 2 -8.14 8.00 5.03
N ALA A 3 -8.79 6.88 5.36
CA ALA A 3 -8.30 5.54 5.08
C ALA A 3 -9.41 4.70 4.45
N SER A 4 -9.06 3.84 3.51
CA SER A 4 -9.92 2.77 3.00
C SER A 4 -9.23 1.42 3.11
N GLU A 5 -10.00 0.36 3.31
CA GLU A 5 -9.51 -1.01 3.45
C GLU A 5 -9.73 -1.79 2.15
N HIS A 6 -8.75 -2.61 1.79
CA HIS A 6 -8.73 -3.43 0.58
C HIS A 6 -8.30 -4.84 0.94
N GLU A 7 -8.85 -5.83 0.24
CA GLU A 7 -8.58 -7.24 0.55
C GLU A 7 -7.22 -7.68 0.01
N ASP A 8 -6.82 -7.12 -1.13
CA ASP A 8 -5.59 -7.47 -1.83
C ASP A 8 -4.94 -6.27 -2.53
N TRP A 9 -3.79 -6.54 -3.16
CA TRP A 9 -3.03 -5.53 -3.90
C TRP A 9 -3.77 -4.98 -5.12
N PRO A 10 -4.43 -5.79 -5.98
CA PRO A 10 -5.28 -5.29 -7.06
C PRO A 10 -6.30 -4.23 -6.62
N ASP A 11 -7.09 -4.51 -5.58
CA ASP A 11 -8.09 -3.58 -5.06
C ASP A 11 -7.45 -2.27 -4.55
N ALA A 12 -6.34 -2.40 -3.80
CA ALA A 12 -5.59 -1.24 -3.31
C ALA A 12 -5.00 -0.41 -4.46
N LEU A 13 -4.48 -1.06 -5.51
CA LEU A 13 -3.91 -0.42 -6.70
C LEU A 13 -4.97 0.33 -7.51
N GLU A 14 -6.19 -0.22 -7.62
CA GLU A 14 -7.33 0.49 -8.22
C GLU A 14 -7.65 1.76 -7.43
N ALA A 15 -7.75 1.64 -6.10
CA ALA A 15 -8.05 2.76 -5.22
C ALA A 15 -6.97 3.86 -5.22
N LEU A 16 -5.72 3.50 -5.46
CA LEU A 16 -4.58 4.42 -5.65
C LEU A 16 -4.59 5.06 -7.05
N SER A 17 -4.95 4.29 -8.09
CA SER A 17 -5.01 4.79 -9.47
C SER A 17 -6.12 5.81 -9.67
N ALA A 18 -7.20 5.69 -8.89
CA ALA A 18 -8.30 6.65 -8.84
C ALA A 18 -7.96 7.97 -8.14
N LEU A 19 -6.77 8.11 -7.54
CA LEU A 19 -6.34 9.37 -6.95
C LEU A 19 -6.03 10.44 -8.03
N PRO A 20 -6.16 11.73 -7.69
CA PRO A 20 -5.68 12.80 -8.56
C PRO A 20 -4.18 12.65 -8.89
N ALA A 21 -3.78 13.10 -10.08
CA ALA A 21 -2.36 13.18 -10.43
C ALA A 21 -1.58 13.97 -9.36
N ASP A 22 -0.34 13.55 -9.11
CA ASP A 22 0.58 14.08 -8.09
C ASP A 22 0.15 13.86 -6.63
N ALA A 23 -0.99 13.18 -6.39
CA ALA A 23 -1.38 12.77 -5.05
C ALA A 23 -0.38 11.78 -4.44
N ARG A 24 -0.27 11.83 -3.12
CA ARG A 24 0.51 10.89 -2.32
C ARG A 24 -0.40 10.12 -1.38
N ALA A 25 -0.05 8.87 -1.14
CA ALA A 25 -0.73 8.01 -0.19
C ALA A 25 0.27 7.05 0.46
N LEU A 26 -0.18 6.39 1.51
CA LEU A 26 0.55 5.31 2.18
C LEU A 26 -0.32 4.07 2.13
N VAL A 27 0.28 2.91 1.91
CA VAL A 27 -0.37 1.62 2.10
C VAL A 27 0.21 1.00 3.36
N TRP A 28 -0.62 0.82 4.37
CA TRP A 28 -0.28 0.01 5.53
C TRP A 28 -0.71 -1.43 5.28
N VAL A 29 0.26 -2.34 5.18
CA VAL A 29 0.02 -3.75 4.90
C VAL A 29 -0.04 -4.51 6.21
N ARG A 30 -1.24 -5.02 6.55
CA ARG A 30 -1.44 -5.95 7.65
C ARG A 30 -1.26 -7.37 7.10
N ARG A 31 -0.28 -8.09 7.62
CA ARG A 31 0.02 -9.46 7.18
C ARG A 31 0.25 -10.40 8.36
N THR A 32 0.31 -11.69 8.08
CA THR A 32 0.82 -12.70 9.00
C THR A 32 2.23 -13.12 8.60
N ASP A 33 3.11 -13.31 9.59
CA ASP A 33 4.42 -13.89 9.36
C ASP A 33 4.33 -15.42 9.17
N GLY A 34 5.46 -16.07 8.85
CA GLY A 34 5.52 -17.54 8.71
C GLY A 34 5.23 -18.32 10.02
N ARG A 35 4.90 -17.65 11.12
CA ARG A 35 4.48 -18.23 12.40
C ARG A 35 3.03 -17.85 12.75
N SER A 36 2.26 -17.36 11.77
CA SER A 36 0.87 -16.92 11.91
C SER A 36 0.66 -15.75 12.89
N ARG A 37 1.72 -14.99 13.20
CA ARG A 37 1.61 -13.78 14.02
C ARG A 37 1.36 -12.58 13.13
N GLU A 38 0.52 -11.67 13.60
CA GLU A 38 0.30 -10.43 12.87
C GLU A 38 1.57 -9.57 12.84
N ALA A 39 1.97 -9.15 11.65
CA ALA A 39 3.02 -8.18 11.40
C ALA A 39 2.41 -6.91 10.82
N VAL A 40 2.63 -5.79 11.52
CA VAL A 40 1.96 -4.50 11.25
C VAL A 40 2.92 -3.37 10.85
N GLY A 41 4.21 -3.65 10.67
CA GLY A 41 5.22 -2.63 10.41
C GLY A 41 5.45 -2.27 8.94
N TRP A 42 4.75 -2.91 8.00
CA TRP A 42 5.04 -2.73 6.57
C TRP A 42 4.25 -1.57 5.98
N LEU A 43 4.98 -0.50 5.67
CA LEU A 43 4.46 0.70 5.05
C LEU A 43 5.04 0.83 3.64
N VAL A 44 4.17 1.05 2.67
CA VAL A 44 4.54 1.31 1.27
C VAL A 44 4.07 2.72 0.90
N ASN A 45 4.98 3.56 0.43
CA ASN A 45 4.64 4.88 -0.07
C ASN A 45 4.11 4.77 -1.50
N ALA A 46 2.98 5.43 -1.76
CA ALA A 46 2.38 5.48 -3.08
C ALA A 46 2.42 6.91 -3.64
N PHE A 47 2.90 7.05 -4.87
CA PHE A 47 2.95 8.31 -5.60
C PHE A 47 2.14 8.16 -6.88
N ARG A 48 1.02 8.89 -6.97
CA ARG A 48 0.25 8.96 -8.21
C ARG A 48 0.96 9.92 -9.16
N ARG A 49 1.40 9.41 -10.31
CA ARG A 49 1.94 10.20 -11.44
C ARG A 49 0.83 10.46 -12.46
N ALA A 50 1.15 11.03 -13.63
CA ALA A 50 0.16 11.14 -14.70
C ALA A 50 -0.11 9.75 -15.34
N ASP A 51 0.94 8.96 -15.51
CA ASP A 51 0.98 7.68 -16.24
C ASP A 51 0.75 6.43 -15.39
N GLY A 52 0.85 6.53 -14.06
CA GLY A 52 0.59 5.39 -13.19
C GLY A 52 0.76 5.69 -11.70
N VAL A 53 0.93 4.62 -10.91
CA VAL A 53 1.23 4.66 -9.48
C VAL A 53 2.62 4.06 -9.28
N ILE A 54 3.48 4.78 -8.56
CA ILE A 54 4.79 4.28 -8.13
C ILE A 54 4.66 3.87 -6.66
N LEU A 55 5.11 2.65 -6.34
CA LEU A 55 5.12 2.10 -4.99
C LEU A 55 6.56 1.91 -4.49
N VAL A 56 6.86 2.48 -3.33
CA VAL A 56 8.20 2.48 -2.73
C VAL A 56 8.13 1.89 -1.32
N ASP A 57 8.96 0.89 -1.03
CA ASP A 57 9.05 0.33 0.31
C ASP A 57 9.54 1.39 1.30
N GLY A 58 8.78 1.63 2.37
CA GLY A 58 9.09 2.68 3.34
C GLY A 58 10.31 2.41 4.21
N ALA A 59 10.77 1.16 4.29
CA ALA A 59 11.94 0.78 5.07
C ALA A 59 13.24 0.87 4.25
N THR A 60 13.21 0.51 2.96
CA THR A 60 14.42 0.48 2.12
C THR A 60 14.53 1.64 1.14
N GLY A 61 13.41 2.22 0.71
CA GLY A 61 13.37 3.23 -0.36
C GLY A 61 13.42 2.64 -1.77
N ASP A 62 13.42 1.32 -1.91
CA ASP A 62 13.39 0.61 -3.20
C ASP A 62 11.95 0.43 -3.71
N PRO A 63 11.75 0.05 -5.00
CA PRO A 63 10.44 -0.37 -5.48
C PRO A 63 9.85 -1.48 -4.60
N ALA A 64 8.59 -1.31 -4.19
CA ALA A 64 7.93 -2.28 -3.33
C ALA A 64 7.65 -3.59 -4.08
N ALA A 65 8.07 -4.73 -3.51
CA ALA A 65 7.66 -6.04 -3.96
C ALA A 65 6.28 -6.38 -3.39
N LEU A 66 5.27 -6.48 -4.25
CA LEU A 66 3.87 -6.71 -3.84
C LEU A 66 3.61 -8.19 -3.53
N ASP A 67 4.31 -8.72 -2.52
CA ASP A 67 4.07 -10.07 -2.03
C ASP A 67 2.68 -10.15 -1.39
N ALA A 68 1.86 -11.07 -1.89
CA ALA A 68 0.52 -11.35 -1.37
C ALA A 68 0.56 -12.36 -0.20
N THR A 69 1.70 -12.99 0.05
CA THR A 69 1.83 -14.04 1.06
C THR A 69 1.48 -13.51 2.44
N GLY A 70 0.45 -14.10 3.04
CA GLY A 70 0.01 -13.76 4.39
C GLY A 70 -0.64 -12.38 4.51
N VAL A 71 -0.87 -11.64 3.42
CA VAL A 71 -1.60 -10.37 3.46
C VAL A 71 -3.04 -10.61 3.94
N HIS A 72 -3.48 -9.83 4.91
CA HIS A 72 -4.82 -9.90 5.49
C HIS A 72 -5.68 -8.71 5.09
N ARG A 73 -5.09 -7.51 5.15
CA ARG A 73 -5.73 -6.24 4.75
C ARG A 73 -4.68 -5.22 4.33
N LEU A 74 -5.04 -4.38 3.37
CA LEU A 74 -4.26 -3.21 2.99
C LEU A 74 -5.08 -1.96 3.29
N HIS A 75 -4.51 -1.05 4.07
CA HIS A 75 -5.14 0.24 4.34
C HIS A 75 -4.49 1.30 3.45
N VAL A 76 -5.24 1.85 2.49
CA VAL A 76 -4.80 3.00 1.70
C VAL A 76 -5.13 4.26 2.48
N ILE A 77 -4.09 4.93 2.98
CA ILE A 77 -4.17 6.15 3.78
C ILE A 77 -3.87 7.34 2.87
N ARG A 78 -4.87 8.20 2.70
CA ARG A 78 -4.78 9.45 1.94
C ARG A 78 -4.49 10.60 2.89
N TYR A 79 -3.37 11.27 2.65
CA TYR A 79 -2.94 12.44 3.40
C TYR A 79 -2.72 13.61 2.44
N ARG A 80 -2.49 14.80 3.02
CA ARG A 80 -2.48 16.07 2.28
C ARG A 80 -1.23 16.21 1.41
#